data_AF-A0A350ATS0-F1
#
_entry.id   AF-A0A350ATS0-F1
#
_cell.length_a   1.000
_cell.length_b   1.000
_cell.length_c   1.000
_cell.angle_alpha   90.00
_cell.angle_beta   90.00
_cell.angle_gamma   90.00
#
_symmetry.space_group_name_H-M   'P 1'
#
loop_
_entity.id
_entity.type
_entity.pdbx_description
1 polymer ?
#
loop_
_entity_poly.entity_id
_entity_poly.type
_entity_poly.pdbx_seq_one_letter_code
_entity_poly.pdbx_strand_id
1 'polypeptide(L)'
;MASTTADSRQENNSKKIRDLEVKDAHIIFSSVWASLEEEFGEEQLRFPKEIFWLNGAPGAGKGTNTNFIMQYRDLTAPPLVVSDLLHSPEAERLKDAGMLVGDREVVEILFRRLLDPVYQSGAAVDGFPRTK
;
A
#
# COMPACT_ATOMS: atom_id res chain seq x y z
N MET A 1 7.66 -11.60 -48.95
CA MET A 1 6.96 -10.76 -47.96
C MET A 1 6.46 -11.66 -46.83
N ALA A 2 7.23 -11.86 -45.77
CA ALA A 2 6.78 -12.57 -44.57
C ALA A 2 7.79 -12.34 -43.42
N SER A 3 7.66 -11.23 -42.69
CA SER A 3 8.32 -11.03 -41.39
C SER A 3 7.69 -9.84 -40.68
N THR A 4 6.44 -9.97 -40.24
CA THR A 4 5.73 -8.87 -39.54
C THR A 4 4.83 -9.36 -38.40
N THR A 5 4.86 -10.65 -38.07
CA THR A 5 3.99 -11.27 -37.05
C THR A 5 4.72 -11.71 -35.79
N ALA A 6 6.07 -11.72 -35.79
CA ALA A 6 6.87 -12.09 -34.62
C ALA A 6 7.11 -10.90 -33.67
N ASP A 7 7.36 -9.69 -34.20
CA ASP A 7 7.64 -8.48 -33.42
C ASP A 7 6.45 -8.02 -32.56
N SER A 8 5.23 -8.09 -33.09
CA SER A 8 4.03 -7.62 -32.40
C SER A 8 3.65 -8.47 -31.18
N ARG A 9 4.10 -9.72 -31.11
CA ARG A 9 3.91 -10.59 -29.94
C ARG A 9 4.92 -10.30 -28.84
N GLN A 10 6.15 -9.93 -29.18
CA GLN A 10 7.17 -9.54 -28.19
C GLN A 10 6.87 -8.16 -27.60
N GLU A 11 6.41 -7.20 -28.40
CA GLU A 11 5.97 -5.89 -27.90
C GLU A 11 4.77 -5.99 -26.96
N ASN A 12 3.75 -6.77 -27.30
CA ASN A 12 2.58 -6.95 -26.44
C ASN A 12 2.93 -7.67 -25.13
N ASN A 13 3.85 -8.63 -25.16
CA ASN A 13 4.28 -9.31 -23.94
C ASN A 13 5.17 -8.41 -23.08
N SER A 14 6.04 -7.60 -23.70
CA SER A 14 6.83 -6.56 -23.02
C SER A 14 5.95 -5.48 -22.39
N LYS A 15 4.88 -5.07 -23.07
CA LYS A 15 3.90 -4.10 -22.56
C LYS A 15 3.08 -4.69 -21.40
N LYS A 16 2.66 -5.96 -21.51
CA LYS A 16 1.96 -6.68 -20.44
C LYS A 16 2.86 -6.95 -19.21
N ILE A 17 4.16 -7.14 -19.43
CA ILE A 17 5.17 -7.25 -18.36
C ILE A 17 5.45 -5.88 -17.74
N ARG A 18 5.46 -4.79 -18.52
CA ARG A 18 5.56 -3.41 -18.01
C ARG A 18 4.32 -2.99 -17.22
N ASP A 19 3.13 -3.44 -17.60
CA ASP A 19 1.89 -3.25 -16.84
C ASP A 19 1.90 -4.03 -15.51
N LEU A 20 2.68 -5.11 -15.42
CA LEU A 20 2.95 -5.85 -14.17
C LEU A 20 4.07 -5.20 -13.32
N GLU A 21 4.78 -4.20 -13.86
CA GLU A 21 5.92 -3.50 -13.27
C GLU A 21 5.68 -1.98 -13.19
N VAL A 22 4.43 -1.53 -13.00
CA VAL A 22 4.15 -0.08 -12.87
C VAL A 22 4.71 0.43 -11.54
N LYS A 23 5.99 0.82 -11.58
CA LYS A 23 6.79 1.46 -10.52
C LYS A 23 6.61 2.98 -10.47
N ASP A 24 5.48 3.50 -10.95
CA ASP A 24 5.16 4.91 -10.81
C ASP A 24 4.21 5.09 -9.63
N ALA A 25 4.76 5.58 -8.52
CA ALA A 25 4.02 5.85 -7.30
C ALA A 25 2.81 6.76 -7.54
N HIS A 26 2.90 7.67 -8.52
CA HIS A 26 1.78 8.56 -8.86
C HIS A 26 0.63 7.79 -9.51
N ILE A 27 0.93 6.82 -10.38
CA ILE A 27 -0.10 5.99 -11.02
C ILE A 27 -0.76 5.07 -9.98
N ILE A 28 0.04 4.44 -9.13
CA ILE A 28 -0.48 3.61 -8.03
C ILE A 28 -1.39 4.43 -7.12
N PHE A 29 -0.92 5.59 -6.65
CA PHE A 29 -1.70 6.47 -5.81
C PHE A 29 -2.99 6.89 -6.50
N SER A 30 -2.91 7.40 -7.73
CA SER A 30 -4.10 7.90 -8.46
C SER A 30 -5.13 6.80 -8.68
N SER A 31 -4.67 5.58 -9.02
CA SER A 31 -5.56 4.42 -9.20
C SER A 31 -6.23 4.00 -7.91
N VAL A 32 -5.49 3.91 -6.80
CA VAL A 32 -6.05 3.53 -5.50
C VAL A 32 -6.98 4.63 -5.00
N TRP A 33 -6.57 5.89 -5.10
CA TRP A 33 -7.36 7.04 -4.68
C TRP A 33 -8.71 7.10 -5.41
N ALA A 34 -8.71 6.98 -6.74
CA ALA A 34 -9.94 6.94 -7.53
C ALA A 34 -10.86 5.80 -7.11
N SER A 35 -10.32 4.61 -6.84
CA SER A 35 -11.11 3.47 -6.35
C SER A 35 -11.72 3.73 -4.96
N LEU A 36 -10.99 4.40 -4.06
CA LEU A 36 -11.50 4.76 -2.74
C LEU A 36 -12.55 5.87 -2.81
N GLU A 37 -12.35 6.86 -3.69
CA GLU A 37 -13.34 7.92 -3.94
C GLU A 37 -14.63 7.35 -4.52
N GLU A 38 -14.56 6.40 -5.45
CA GLU A 38 -15.73 5.73 -6.02
C GLU A 38 -16.51 4.95 -4.96
N GLU A 39 -15.81 4.28 -4.03
CA GLU A 39 -16.43 3.42 -3.01
C GLU A 39 -17.00 4.20 -1.82
N PHE A 40 -16.22 5.15 -1.27
CA PHE A 40 -16.57 5.86 -0.03
C PHE A 40 -17.16 7.25 -0.28
N GLY A 41 -16.86 7.86 -1.43
CA GLY A 41 -17.13 9.27 -1.71
C GLY A 41 -16.12 10.20 -1.04
N GLU A 42 -15.86 11.34 -1.69
CA GLU A 42 -14.88 12.35 -1.26
C GLU A 42 -15.11 12.86 0.18
N GLU A 43 -16.38 12.95 0.61
CA GLU A 43 -16.72 13.42 1.96
C GLU A 43 -16.33 12.43 3.07
N GLN A 44 -16.27 11.12 2.76
CA GLN A 44 -15.94 10.08 3.73
C GLN A 44 -14.46 9.67 3.69
N LEU A 45 -13.69 10.15 2.71
CA LEU A 45 -12.23 10.02 2.70
C LEU A 45 -11.61 10.94 3.76
N ARG A 46 -11.70 10.50 5.01
CA ARG A 46 -11.21 11.20 6.20
C ARG A 46 -10.12 10.36 6.84
N PHE A 47 -8.88 10.69 6.46
CA PHE A 47 -7.68 10.08 7.02
C PHE A 47 -7.34 10.65 8.40
N PRO A 48 -6.45 9.98 9.16
CA PRO A 48 -6.01 10.42 10.47
C PRO A 48 -5.46 11.85 10.46
N LYS A 49 -5.67 12.59 11.56
CA LYS A 49 -5.14 13.96 11.69
C LYS A 49 -3.61 14.00 11.63
N GLU A 50 -2.95 12.99 12.16
CA GLU A 50 -1.49 12.86 12.17
C GLU A 50 -1.08 11.45 11.75
N ILE A 51 -0.06 11.34 10.90
CA ILE A 51 0.50 10.05 10.48
C ILE A 51 2.01 10.07 10.69
N PHE A 52 2.51 9.15 11.49
CA PHE A 52 3.94 8.93 11.73
C PHE A 52 4.46 7.80 10.85
N TRP A 53 5.27 8.14 9.85
CA TRP A 53 5.91 7.17 8.96
C TRP A 53 7.27 6.72 9.51
N LEU A 54 7.36 5.48 9.94
CA LEU A 54 8.57 4.91 10.54
C LEU A 54 9.31 4.03 9.53
N ASN A 55 10.40 4.59 9.01
CA ASN A 55 11.25 3.97 8.01
C ASN A 55 12.66 3.73 8.56
N GLY A 56 13.26 2.61 8.14
CA GLY A 56 14.56 2.19 8.64
C GLY A 56 14.85 0.73 8.31
N ALA A 57 16.12 0.34 8.38
CA ALA A 57 16.55 -1.03 8.08
C ALA A 57 15.91 -2.07 9.02
N PRO A 58 15.79 -3.35 8.60
CA PRO A 58 15.53 -4.44 9.53
C PRO A 58 16.55 -4.43 10.67
N GLY A 59 16.09 -4.61 11.91
CA GLY A 59 16.97 -4.59 13.10
C GLY A 59 17.37 -3.19 13.62
N ALA A 60 16.98 -2.09 12.96
CA ALA A 60 17.31 -0.73 13.40
C ALA A 60 16.55 -0.25 14.67
N GLY A 61 15.79 -1.13 15.33
CA GLY A 61 15.02 -0.79 16.54
C GLY A 61 13.71 -0.04 16.28
N LYS A 62 13.15 -0.10 15.07
CA LYS A 62 11.87 0.57 14.73
C LYS A 62 10.74 0.22 15.69
N GLY A 63 10.47 -1.07 15.91
CA GLY A 63 9.40 -1.49 16.84
C GLY A 63 9.54 -0.91 18.26
N THR A 64 10.77 -0.78 18.76
CA THR A 64 11.03 -0.10 20.04
C THR A 64 10.64 1.38 19.99
N ASN A 65 11.06 2.09 18.94
CA ASN A 65 10.71 3.49 18.75
C ASN A 65 9.22 3.71 18.46
N THR A 66 8.57 2.80 17.72
CA THR A 66 7.12 2.82 17.44
C THR A 66 6.35 2.85 18.75
N ASN A 67 6.65 1.91 19.67
CA ASN A 67 6.00 1.87 20.98
C ASN A 67 6.24 3.15 21.80
N PHE A 68 7.46 3.69 21.77
CA PHE A 68 7.77 4.94 22.47
C PHE A 68 7.03 6.14 21.88
N ILE A 69 6.98 6.27 20.56
CA ILE A 69 6.27 7.35 19.86
C ILE A 69 4.77 7.27 20.15
N MET A 70 4.19 6.07 20.09
CA MET A 70 2.78 5.87 20.41
C MET A 70 2.45 6.34 21.83
N GLN A 71 3.27 5.98 22.81
CA GLN A 71 3.09 6.44 24.21
C GLN A 71 3.26 7.96 24.33
N TYR A 72 4.26 8.54 23.68
CA TYR A 72 4.56 9.97 23.77
C TYR A 72 3.57 10.87 23.01
N ARG A 73 2.84 10.30 22.05
CA ARG A 73 1.83 10.98 21.23
C ARG A 73 0.40 10.60 21.60
N ASP A 74 0.22 9.84 22.68
CA ASP A 74 -1.07 9.34 23.13
C ASP A 74 -1.85 8.59 22.02
N LEU A 75 -1.14 7.86 21.16
CA LEU A 75 -1.75 7.06 20.10
C LEU A 75 -2.22 5.73 20.69
N THR A 76 -3.54 5.59 20.82
CA THR A 76 -4.18 4.38 21.37
C THR A 76 -4.42 3.29 20.34
N ALA A 77 -4.46 3.64 19.05
CA ALA A 77 -4.62 2.69 17.96
C ALA A 77 -3.32 1.88 17.77
N PRO A 78 -3.39 0.56 17.51
CA PRO A 78 -2.19 -0.25 17.26
C PRO A 78 -1.43 0.26 16.02
N PRO A 79 -0.09 0.10 15.93
CA PRO A 79 0.63 0.56 14.76
C PRO A 79 0.28 -0.27 13.51
N LEU A 80 0.22 0.39 12.36
CA LEU A 80 0.06 -0.26 11.06
C LEU A 80 1.42 -0.76 10.57
N VAL A 81 1.70 -2.04 10.82
CA VAL A 81 2.93 -2.69 10.37
C VAL A 81 2.71 -3.33 9.00
N VAL A 82 3.47 -2.89 8.00
CA VAL A 82 3.23 -3.31 6.60
C VAL A 82 3.48 -4.79 6.37
N SER A 83 4.41 -5.42 7.09
CA SER A 83 4.59 -6.87 7.04
C SER A 83 3.34 -7.63 7.48
N ASP A 84 2.56 -7.06 8.40
CA ASP A 84 1.37 -7.70 8.95
C ASP A 84 0.19 -7.53 7.98
N LEU A 85 0.15 -6.40 7.25
CA LEU A 85 -0.81 -6.18 6.17
C LEU A 85 -0.70 -7.23 5.06
N LEU A 86 0.51 -7.73 4.77
CA LEU A 86 0.74 -8.81 3.81
C LEU A 86 0.19 -10.18 4.26
N HIS A 87 -0.17 -10.33 5.54
CA HIS A 87 -0.79 -11.53 6.11
C HIS A 87 -2.25 -11.27 6.51
N SER A 88 -2.82 -10.13 6.10
CA SER A 88 -4.21 -9.78 6.37
C SER A 88 -5.18 -10.67 5.56
N PRO A 89 -6.43 -10.85 6.02
CA PRO A 89 -7.45 -11.58 5.25
C PRO A 89 -7.68 -11.02 3.84
N GLU A 90 -7.47 -9.72 3.65
CA GLU A 90 -7.50 -9.08 2.33
C GLU A 90 -6.35 -9.57 1.45
N ALA A 91 -5.12 -9.56 1.97
CA ALA A 91 -3.94 -10.04 1.25
C ALA A 91 -4.01 -11.54 0.95
N GLU A 92 -4.48 -12.36 1.89
CA GLU A 92 -4.65 -13.81 1.68
C GLU A 92 -5.68 -14.10 0.58
N ARG A 93 -6.82 -13.38 0.55
CA ARG A 93 -7.80 -13.52 -0.55
C ARG A 93 -7.20 -13.22 -1.94
N LEU A 94 -6.31 -12.24 -2.02
CA LEU A 94 -5.62 -11.90 -3.27
C LEU A 94 -4.64 -13.02 -3.68
N LYS A 95 -3.88 -13.56 -2.71
CA LYS A 95 -2.97 -14.70 -2.94
C LYS A 95 -3.74 -15.94 -3.39
N ASP A 96 -4.85 -16.27 -2.73
CA ASP A 96 -5.71 -17.40 -3.04
C ASP A 96 -6.33 -17.29 -4.45
N ALA A 97 -6.61 -16.06 -4.89
CA ALA A 97 -7.04 -15.78 -6.26
C ALA A 97 -5.90 -15.87 -7.30
N GLY A 98 -4.69 -16.25 -6.88
CA GLY A 98 -3.51 -16.34 -7.74
C GLY A 98 -2.91 -14.98 -8.10
N MET A 99 -3.30 -13.91 -7.41
CA MET A 99 -2.76 -12.56 -7.63
C MET A 99 -1.56 -12.31 -6.72
N LEU A 100 -0.55 -11.61 -7.26
CA LEU A 100 0.60 -11.17 -6.49
C LEU A 100 0.21 -9.94 -5.66
N VAL A 101 0.58 -9.90 -4.38
CA VAL A 101 0.42 -8.70 -3.55
C VAL A 101 1.58 -7.76 -3.84
N GLY A 102 1.37 -6.81 -4.75
CA GLY A 102 2.34 -5.80 -5.14
C GLY A 102 2.16 -4.46 -4.40
N ASP A 103 2.92 -3.45 -4.81
CA ASP A 103 2.89 -2.12 -4.20
C ASP A 103 1.48 -1.48 -4.26
N ARG A 104 0.73 -1.73 -5.34
CA ARG A 104 -0.65 -1.23 -5.50
C ARG A 104 -1.58 -1.80 -4.43
N GLU A 105 -1.56 -3.12 -4.25
CA GLU A 105 -2.39 -3.82 -3.26
C GLU A 105 -2.02 -3.41 -1.84
N VAL A 106 -0.73 -3.22 -1.55
CA VAL A 106 -0.26 -2.75 -0.24
C VAL A 106 -0.77 -1.34 0.05
N VAL A 107 -0.68 -0.42 -0.92
CA VAL A 107 -1.20 0.96 -0.79
C VAL A 107 -2.70 0.94 -0.55
N GLU A 108 -3.45 0.12 -1.31
CA GLU A 108 -4.89 0.00 -1.15
C GLU A 108 -5.30 -0.51 0.23
N ILE A 109 -4.69 -1.62 0.69
CA ILE A 109 -4.96 -2.16 2.03
C ILE A 109 -4.60 -1.13 3.11
N LEU A 110 -3.46 -0.46 2.98
CA LEU A 110 -3.01 0.54 3.94
C LEU A 110 -3.98 1.72 4.04
N PHE A 111 -4.40 2.29 2.90
CA PHE A 111 -5.31 3.43 2.90
C PHE A 111 -6.68 3.07 3.46
N ARG A 112 -7.21 1.89 3.11
CA ARG A 112 -8.46 1.39 3.71
C ARG A 112 -8.35 1.25 5.23
N ARG A 113 -7.22 0.76 5.74
CA ARG A 113 -6.99 0.68 7.19
C ARG A 113 -6.88 2.05 7.83
N LEU A 114 -6.23 3.02 7.19
CA LEU A 114 -6.15 4.38 7.71
C LEU A 114 -7.51 5.09 7.77
N LEU A 115 -8.49 4.68 6.97
CA LEU A 115 -9.87 5.19 7.03
C LEU A 115 -10.69 4.64 8.20
N ASP A 116 -10.20 3.60 8.90
CA ASP A 116 -10.91 3.05 10.07
C ASP A 116 -10.98 4.11 11.19
N PRO A 117 -12.16 4.37 11.78
CA PRO A 117 -12.35 5.34 12.86
C PRO A 117 -11.37 5.19 14.04
N VAL A 118 -10.83 3.99 14.28
CA VAL A 118 -9.82 3.78 15.34
C VAL A 118 -8.56 4.63 15.13
N TYR A 119 -8.22 4.96 13.88
CA TYR A 119 -7.04 5.77 13.55
C TYR A 119 -7.33 7.26 13.44
N GLN A 120 -8.58 7.73 13.61
CA GLN A 120 -8.98 9.11 13.33
C GLN A 120 -8.10 10.16 14.05
N SER A 121 -7.70 9.90 15.29
CA SER A 121 -6.85 10.82 16.07
C SER A 121 -5.40 10.83 15.62
N GLY A 122 -4.90 9.70 15.12
CA GLY A 122 -3.54 9.56 14.62
C GLY A 122 -3.17 8.10 14.36
N ALA A 123 -2.17 7.89 13.50
CA ALA A 123 -1.66 6.58 13.15
C ALA A 123 -0.12 6.55 13.13
N ALA A 124 0.45 5.42 13.55
CA ALA A 124 1.85 5.09 13.31
C ALA A 124 1.92 4.00 12.24
N VAL A 125 2.71 4.21 11.19
CA VAL A 125 2.89 3.26 10.09
C VAL A 125 4.35 2.82 10.04
N ASP A 126 4.61 1.53 10.19
CA ASP A 126 5.97 0.95 10.19
C ASP A 126 6.25 0.21 8.88
N GLY A 127 7.33 0.61 8.21
CA GLY A 127 7.90 -0.12 7.09
C GLY A 127 7.29 0.20 5.73
N PHE A 128 6.73 1.41 5.57
CA PHE A 128 6.26 1.97 4.30
C PHE A 128 6.56 3.49 4.22
N PRO A 129 6.85 4.03 3.02
CA PRO A 129 7.11 3.31 1.76
C PRO A 129 8.50 2.66 1.74
N ARG A 130 8.65 1.53 1.01
CA ARG A 130 9.96 0.84 0.85
C ARG A 130 10.67 1.15 -0.47
N THR A 131 9.96 1.77 -1.40
CA THR A 131 10.41 2.13 -2.75
C THR A 131 10.39 3.65 -2.90
N LYS A 132 11.16 4.18 -3.86
CA LYS A 132 11.25 5.60 -4.17
C LYS A 132 10.25 5.98 -5.24
#